data_AF-A0A1H6DU62-F1
#
_entry.id   AF-A0A1H6DU62-F1
#
_cell.length_a   1.000
_cell.length_b   1.000
_cell.length_c   1.000
_cell.angle_alpha   90.00
_cell.angle_beta   90.00
_cell.angle_gamma   90.00
#
_symmetry.space_group_name_H-M   'P 1'
#
loop_
_entity.id
_entity.type
_entity.pdbx_description
1 polymer ?
#
loop_
_entity_poly.entity_id
_entity_poly.type
_entity_poly.pdbx_seq_one_letter_code
_entity_poly.pdbx_strand_id
1 'polypeptide(L)'
;MVAGAEDVITLDAGQAGELGLSETDRVLLTETGLPRVAGGPFWADIPDGPLGLFTVLPLDGDNRALILGGTGPDGDMLYFLDVREGVVVLLSQGERPEFEIVNTSLTAFAEFVRRLGAYTRSERPADDKARLAEIAAGLERLDPEAFRHPHCWWALVVAHHRREAARRERALAPARSRREAFYRALDRLDEKGRRLVTDKEFASETGEYGLLTLPDDVPDAFSADGALLRDVDVRWRGGLESEIQSAFAWEGLVVHVPEDEPEDDDESFDAAMERLMAAANGPQEPGEGIVTCLAAAETSDLCRILRAFERLAAKGYVAEPALWPTTSGCWERVAERTADGEPPRAVFWNTQSHDSAFDTKGDLVGELYLGWAGDPEEIAAVLAGTELVVKTPEDEGTTFILARG
;
A
#
# COMPACT_ATOMS: atom_id res chain seq x y z
N MET A 1 -22.58 15.90 -1.80
CA MET A 1 -23.72 15.67 -2.70
C MET A 1 -24.30 14.31 -2.38
N VAL A 2 -25.61 14.22 -2.13
CA VAL A 2 -26.34 12.95 -2.11
C VAL A 2 -26.26 12.39 -3.52
N ALA A 3 -26.03 11.08 -3.69
CA ALA A 3 -26.05 10.45 -5.01
C ALA A 3 -27.34 10.89 -5.73
N GLY A 4 -27.21 11.41 -6.96
CA GLY A 4 -28.39 11.71 -7.77
C GLY A 4 -29.20 10.42 -7.94
N ALA A 5 -30.53 10.54 -8.05
CA ALA A 5 -31.41 9.38 -8.19
C ALA A 5 -31.06 8.46 -9.39
N GLU A 6 -30.24 8.94 -10.32
CA GLU A 6 -29.75 8.20 -11.50
C GLU A 6 -28.56 7.25 -11.20
N ASP A 7 -27.99 7.28 -10.00
CA ASP A 7 -26.78 6.54 -9.64
C ASP A 7 -27.03 5.40 -8.64
N VAL A 8 -28.27 4.89 -8.64
CA VAL A 8 -28.75 3.82 -7.76
C VAL A 8 -29.35 2.70 -8.62
N ILE A 9 -29.07 1.45 -8.24
CA ILE A 9 -29.63 0.24 -8.83
C ILE A 9 -30.64 -0.39 -7.87
N THR A 10 -31.81 -0.78 -8.39
CA THR A 10 -32.90 -1.38 -7.60
C THR A 10 -33.29 -2.74 -8.18
N LEU A 11 -33.66 -3.67 -7.30
CA LEU A 11 -34.27 -4.95 -7.65
C LEU A 11 -35.73 -4.74 -8.05
N ASP A 12 -36.20 -5.48 -9.06
CA ASP A 12 -37.62 -5.48 -9.41
C ASP A 12 -38.48 -6.00 -8.23
N ALA A 13 -39.57 -5.29 -7.93
CA ALA A 13 -40.42 -5.62 -6.77
C ALA A 13 -41.14 -6.96 -6.92
N GLY A 14 -41.46 -7.39 -8.16
CA GLY A 14 -42.02 -8.70 -8.45
C GLY A 14 -41.00 -9.80 -8.18
N GLN A 15 -39.79 -9.65 -8.70
CA GLN A 15 -38.69 -10.57 -8.44
C GLN A 15 -38.42 -10.69 -6.92
N ALA A 16 -38.33 -9.57 -6.21
CA ALA A 16 -38.06 -9.55 -4.77
C ALA A 16 -39.10 -10.32 -3.93
N GLY A 17 -40.37 -10.33 -4.36
CA GLY A 17 -41.45 -11.06 -3.69
C GLY A 17 -41.29 -12.58 -3.70
N GLU A 18 -40.53 -13.13 -4.65
CA GLU A 18 -40.32 -14.56 -4.83
C GLU A 18 -39.01 -15.08 -4.20
N LEU A 19 -38.16 -14.18 -3.71
CA LEU A 19 -36.84 -14.53 -3.18
C LEU A 19 -36.86 -15.01 -1.73
N GLY A 20 -37.88 -14.65 -0.95
CA GLY A 20 -37.91 -14.93 0.48
C GLY A 20 -37.08 -13.94 1.32
N LEU A 21 -36.81 -12.74 0.78
CA LEU A 21 -36.14 -11.65 1.50
C LEU A 21 -36.94 -11.24 2.74
N SER A 22 -36.23 -10.77 3.78
CA SER A 22 -36.86 -10.06 4.88
C SER A 22 -37.57 -8.79 4.37
N GLU A 23 -38.57 -8.30 5.09
CA GLU A 23 -39.26 -7.07 4.69
C GLU A 23 -38.29 -5.88 4.59
N THR A 24 -37.32 -5.82 5.50
CA THR A 24 -36.29 -4.76 5.52
C THR A 24 -35.39 -4.84 4.30
N ASP A 25 -34.88 -6.02 3.96
CA ASP A 25 -33.99 -6.20 2.80
C ASP A 25 -34.72 -6.00 1.48
N ARG A 26 -35.99 -6.40 1.42
CA ARG A 26 -36.85 -6.14 0.26
C ARG A 26 -37.01 -4.64 0.03
N VAL A 27 -37.43 -3.89 1.05
CA VAL A 27 -37.59 -2.41 0.95
C VAL A 27 -36.27 -1.76 0.55
N LEU A 28 -35.16 -2.19 1.16
CA LEU A 28 -33.84 -1.69 0.82
C LEU A 28 -33.53 -1.91 -0.67
N LEU A 29 -33.67 -3.13 -1.20
CA LEU A 29 -33.31 -3.42 -2.58
C LEU A 29 -34.29 -2.87 -3.62
N THR A 30 -35.59 -2.77 -3.30
CA THR A 30 -36.61 -2.35 -4.28
C THR A 30 -36.90 -0.85 -4.27
N GLU A 31 -36.77 -0.19 -3.11
CA GLU A 31 -37.12 1.24 -2.96
C GLU A 31 -35.90 2.13 -2.74
N THR A 32 -34.90 1.66 -1.97
CA THR A 32 -33.70 2.45 -1.66
C THR A 32 -32.57 2.21 -2.66
N GLY A 33 -32.39 0.97 -3.08
CA GLY A 33 -31.34 0.48 -3.97
C GLY A 33 -29.91 0.52 -3.39
N LEU A 34 -28.96 0.11 -4.22
CA LEU A 34 -27.52 0.22 -3.97
C LEU A 34 -26.90 1.26 -4.91
N PRO A 35 -25.85 2.00 -4.51
CA PRO A 35 -25.11 2.85 -5.45
C PRO A 35 -24.58 2.04 -6.63
N ARG A 36 -24.66 2.55 -7.86
CA ARG A 36 -24.13 1.84 -9.04
C ARG A 36 -22.61 1.65 -8.97
N VAL A 37 -21.90 2.66 -8.48
CA VAL A 37 -20.45 2.65 -8.30
C VAL A 37 -20.07 3.27 -6.95
N ALA A 38 -19.17 2.61 -6.22
CA ALA A 38 -18.57 3.15 -5.00
C ALA A 38 -17.03 3.20 -5.05
N GLY A 39 -16.45 3.21 -6.26
CA GLY A 39 -15.01 3.12 -6.48
C GLY A 39 -14.54 1.66 -6.44
N GLY A 40 -13.25 1.43 -6.24
CA GLY A 40 -12.67 0.08 -6.18
C GLY A 40 -13.42 -0.94 -5.31
N PRO A 41 -14.00 -0.57 -4.15
CA PRO A 41 -14.66 -1.55 -3.29
C PRO A 41 -15.98 -2.14 -3.81
N PHE A 42 -16.70 -1.45 -4.71
CA PHE A 42 -18.01 -1.94 -5.20
C PHE A 42 -18.42 -1.34 -6.54
N TRP A 43 -18.88 -2.23 -7.43
CA TRP A 43 -19.43 -1.98 -8.75
C TRP A 43 -20.67 -2.84 -8.98
N ALA A 44 -21.77 -2.21 -9.38
CA ALA A 44 -22.99 -2.89 -9.81
C ALA A 44 -22.93 -3.34 -11.28
N ASP A 45 -22.15 -2.62 -12.09
CA ASP A 45 -22.01 -2.86 -13.54
C ASP A 45 -21.00 -3.98 -13.79
N ILE A 46 -21.39 -5.18 -13.38
CA ILE A 46 -20.62 -6.42 -13.59
C ILE A 46 -21.07 -7.10 -14.90
N PRO A 47 -20.22 -7.93 -15.52
CA PRO A 47 -20.56 -8.57 -16.79
C PRO A 47 -21.88 -9.35 -16.72
N ASP A 48 -22.71 -9.20 -17.77
CA ASP A 48 -23.91 -10.01 -17.95
C ASP A 48 -23.55 -11.50 -18.03
N GLY A 49 -24.39 -12.37 -17.47
CA GLY A 49 -24.18 -13.81 -17.53
C GLY A 49 -24.80 -14.57 -16.37
N PRO A 50 -24.34 -15.81 -16.10
CA PRO A 50 -24.87 -16.63 -15.01
C PRO A 50 -24.57 -16.05 -13.62
N LEU A 51 -23.67 -15.06 -13.53
CA LEU A 51 -23.31 -14.35 -12.30
C LEU A 51 -23.58 -12.84 -12.42
N GLY A 52 -24.50 -12.42 -13.30
CA GLY A 52 -24.83 -11.02 -13.49
C GLY A 52 -25.59 -10.43 -12.30
N LEU A 53 -25.70 -9.10 -12.26
CA LEU A 53 -26.39 -8.36 -11.19
C LEU A 53 -27.81 -8.89 -10.96
N PHE A 54 -28.17 -9.11 -9.69
CA PHE A 54 -29.45 -9.68 -9.23
C PHE A 54 -29.80 -11.07 -9.78
N THR A 55 -28.82 -11.79 -10.31
CA THR A 55 -28.98 -13.22 -10.60
C THR A 55 -29.13 -13.99 -9.30
N VAL A 56 -30.02 -14.98 -9.32
CA VAL A 56 -30.34 -15.83 -8.18
C VAL A 56 -29.73 -17.20 -8.39
N LEU A 57 -28.93 -17.65 -7.43
CA LEU A 57 -28.22 -18.93 -7.47
C LEU A 57 -28.67 -19.81 -6.31
N PRO A 58 -28.79 -21.13 -6.51
CA PRO A 58 -28.98 -22.05 -5.39
C PRO A 58 -27.68 -22.16 -4.57
N LEU A 59 -27.77 -22.08 -3.25
CA LEU A 59 -26.64 -22.34 -2.34
C LEU A 59 -26.72 -23.75 -1.74
N ASP A 60 -27.75 -24.01 -0.93
CA ASP A 60 -28.04 -25.32 -0.33
C ASP A 60 -29.52 -25.44 0.05
N GLY A 61 -30.14 -26.57 -0.25
CA GLY A 61 -31.57 -26.80 -0.05
C GLY A 61 -32.42 -25.71 -0.71
N ASP A 62 -33.22 -25.02 0.10
CA ASP A 62 -34.06 -23.89 -0.33
C ASP A 62 -33.35 -22.53 -0.22
N ASN A 63 -32.08 -22.49 0.21
CA ASN A 63 -31.31 -21.24 0.34
C ASN A 63 -30.82 -20.74 -1.03
N ARG A 64 -30.79 -19.41 -1.17
CA ARG A 64 -30.48 -18.71 -2.41
C ARG A 64 -29.42 -17.63 -2.16
N ALA A 65 -28.52 -17.49 -3.11
CA ALA A 65 -27.62 -16.35 -3.24
C ALA A 65 -28.21 -15.36 -4.25
N LEU A 66 -28.23 -14.08 -3.91
CA LEU A 66 -28.57 -12.99 -4.84
C LEU A 66 -27.33 -12.15 -5.12
N ILE A 67 -26.87 -12.10 -6.37
CA ILE A 67 -25.70 -11.29 -6.74
C ILE A 67 -26.01 -9.80 -6.59
N LEU A 68 -25.13 -9.07 -5.89
CA LEU A 68 -25.28 -7.65 -5.60
C LEU A 68 -24.34 -6.76 -6.43
N GLY A 69 -23.21 -7.29 -6.89
CA GLY A 69 -22.16 -6.53 -7.59
C GLY A 69 -20.79 -7.21 -7.44
N GLY A 70 -19.71 -6.47 -7.70
CA GLY A 70 -18.33 -6.94 -7.56
C GLY A 70 -17.33 -5.85 -7.16
N THR A 71 -16.05 -6.20 -6.98
CA THR A 71 -14.97 -5.27 -6.56
C THR A 71 -14.26 -4.58 -7.72
N GLY A 72 -14.94 -4.44 -8.86
CA GLY A 72 -14.38 -3.92 -10.10
C GLY A 72 -15.25 -4.31 -11.31
N PRO A 73 -14.96 -3.76 -12.50
CA PRO A 73 -15.71 -4.06 -13.71
C PRO A 73 -15.45 -5.48 -14.24
N ASP A 74 -14.30 -6.08 -13.92
CA ASP A 74 -13.90 -7.38 -14.45
C ASP A 74 -14.60 -8.55 -13.74
N GLY A 75 -15.17 -8.31 -12.56
CA GLY A 75 -15.98 -9.30 -11.84
C GLY A 75 -15.18 -10.40 -11.12
N ASP A 76 -13.86 -10.25 -10.94
CA ASP A 76 -12.98 -11.24 -10.29
C ASP A 76 -13.44 -11.60 -8.86
N MET A 77 -14.01 -10.64 -8.15
CA MET A 77 -14.68 -10.88 -6.87
C MET A 77 -16.11 -10.34 -6.90
N LEU A 78 -17.06 -11.16 -6.45
CA LEU A 78 -18.50 -10.84 -6.46
C LEU A 78 -19.06 -10.80 -5.05
N TYR A 79 -19.95 -9.83 -4.79
CA TYR A 79 -20.78 -9.82 -3.61
C TYR A 79 -22.09 -10.54 -3.89
N PHE A 80 -22.49 -11.44 -3.00
CA PHE A 80 -23.84 -11.98 -3.00
C PHE A 80 -24.46 -11.93 -1.61
N LEU A 81 -25.77 -11.76 -1.56
CA LEU A 81 -26.58 -11.88 -0.35
C LEU A 81 -26.96 -13.34 -0.16
N ASP A 82 -26.60 -13.93 0.98
CA ASP A 82 -27.26 -15.14 1.46
C ASP A 82 -28.66 -14.74 1.94
N VAL A 83 -29.69 -15.09 1.17
CA VAL A 83 -31.06 -14.61 1.40
C VAL A 83 -31.64 -15.11 2.72
N ARG A 84 -31.23 -16.30 3.18
CA ARG A 84 -31.73 -16.86 4.44
C ARG A 84 -31.08 -16.21 5.65
N GLU A 85 -29.76 -16.05 5.61
CA GLU A 85 -29.00 -15.51 6.74
C GLU A 85 -28.98 -13.97 6.76
N GLY A 86 -29.29 -13.32 5.63
CA GLY A 86 -29.30 -11.85 5.50
C GLY A 86 -27.90 -11.21 5.47
N VAL A 87 -26.85 -12.03 5.34
CA VAL A 87 -25.44 -11.59 5.32
C VAL A 87 -24.93 -11.47 3.89
N VAL A 88 -23.97 -10.56 3.66
CA VAL A 88 -23.29 -10.45 2.38
C VAL A 88 -21.98 -11.23 2.44
N VAL A 89 -21.73 -12.00 1.39
CA VAL A 89 -20.54 -12.83 1.20
C VAL A 89 -19.79 -12.32 -0.03
N LEU A 90 -18.46 -12.25 0.08
CA LEU A 90 -17.55 -12.03 -1.03
C LEU A 90 -17.09 -13.39 -1.57
N LEU A 91 -17.23 -13.57 -2.88
CA LEU A 91 -16.79 -14.71 -3.64
C LEU A 91 -15.57 -14.31 -4.47
N SER A 92 -14.42 -14.92 -4.21
CA SER A 92 -13.25 -14.82 -5.09
C SER A 92 -13.31 -15.89 -6.19
N GLN A 93 -13.21 -15.49 -7.45
CA GLN A 93 -13.22 -16.40 -8.59
C GLN A 93 -11.79 -16.88 -8.88
N GLY A 94 -11.60 -18.20 -8.84
CA GLY A 94 -10.32 -18.85 -9.15
C GLY A 94 -10.51 -20.35 -9.36
N GLU A 95 -9.41 -21.10 -9.51
CA GLU A 95 -9.49 -22.57 -9.61
C GLU A 95 -10.19 -23.20 -8.41
N ARG A 96 -10.10 -22.54 -7.24
CA ARG A 96 -10.83 -22.87 -6.03
C ARG A 96 -11.55 -21.61 -5.55
N PRO A 97 -12.88 -21.52 -5.69
CA PRO A 97 -13.62 -20.37 -5.21
C PRO A 97 -13.52 -20.28 -3.69
N GLU A 98 -13.25 -19.08 -3.19
CA GLU A 98 -13.17 -18.77 -1.77
C GLU A 98 -14.32 -17.85 -1.36
N PHE A 99 -14.85 -18.08 -0.15
CA PHE A 99 -16.00 -17.36 0.38
C PHE A 99 -15.63 -16.70 1.71
N GLU A 100 -15.90 -15.40 1.83
CA GLU A 100 -15.73 -14.63 3.06
C GLU A 100 -17.03 -13.90 3.40
N ILE A 101 -17.56 -14.10 4.61
CA ILE A 101 -18.65 -13.26 5.11
C ILE A 101 -18.06 -11.89 5.41
N VAL A 102 -18.47 -10.86 4.66
CA VAL A 102 -17.86 -9.53 4.82
C VAL A 102 -18.53 -8.70 5.89
N ASN A 103 -19.77 -9.04 6.28
CA ASN A 103 -20.55 -8.28 7.24
C ASN A 103 -21.79 -9.06 7.76
N THR A 104 -22.53 -8.49 8.70
CA THR A 104 -23.64 -9.17 9.42
C THR A 104 -25.05 -8.88 8.90
N SER A 105 -25.24 -7.91 8.00
CA SER A 105 -26.56 -7.60 7.44
C SER A 105 -26.51 -6.82 6.14
N LEU A 106 -27.44 -7.05 5.21
CA LEU A 106 -27.52 -6.27 3.97
C LEU A 106 -27.61 -4.75 4.21
N THR A 107 -28.32 -4.32 5.27
CA THR A 107 -28.43 -2.90 5.64
C THR A 107 -27.06 -2.29 5.96
N ALA A 108 -26.23 -3.00 6.72
CA ALA A 108 -24.89 -2.52 7.03
C ALA A 108 -24.02 -2.46 5.77
N PHE A 109 -24.13 -3.45 4.88
CA PHE A 109 -23.43 -3.47 3.59
C PHE A 109 -23.82 -2.27 2.70
N ALA A 110 -25.10 -1.98 2.56
CA ALA A 110 -25.55 -0.82 1.78
C ALA A 110 -24.99 0.50 2.34
N GLU A 111 -24.91 0.63 3.67
CA GLU A 111 -24.33 1.81 4.31
C GLU A 111 -22.81 1.92 4.10
N PHE A 112 -22.08 0.78 4.11
CA PHE A 112 -20.67 0.71 3.71
C PHE A 112 -20.46 1.23 2.28
N VAL A 113 -21.18 0.67 1.31
CA VAL A 113 -21.09 1.07 -0.10
C VAL A 113 -21.44 2.55 -0.27
N ARG A 114 -22.48 3.02 0.41
CA ARG A 114 -22.92 4.43 0.34
C ARG A 114 -21.88 5.39 0.92
N ARG A 115 -21.32 5.10 2.10
CA ARG A 115 -20.34 5.98 2.76
C ARG A 115 -19.02 6.04 2.01
N LEU A 116 -18.49 4.89 1.59
CA LEU A 116 -17.26 4.85 0.78
C LEU A 116 -17.48 5.44 -0.61
N GLY A 117 -18.60 5.13 -1.27
CA GLY A 117 -18.93 5.73 -2.56
C GLY A 117 -19.11 7.24 -2.51
N ALA A 118 -19.61 7.78 -1.39
CA ALA A 118 -19.66 9.23 -1.18
C ALA A 118 -18.28 9.85 -0.91
N TYR A 119 -17.35 9.08 -0.31
CA TYR A 119 -15.96 9.50 -0.12
C TYR A 119 -15.19 9.49 -1.44
N THR A 120 -15.30 8.42 -2.23
CA THR A 120 -14.55 8.27 -3.50
C THR A 120 -15.01 9.24 -4.58
N ARG A 121 -16.30 9.62 -4.62
CA ARG A 121 -16.84 10.59 -5.60
C ARG A 121 -16.69 12.05 -5.21
N SER A 122 -16.54 12.38 -3.92
CA SER A 122 -16.45 13.79 -3.53
C SER A 122 -15.15 14.41 -4.02
N GLU A 123 -15.21 15.68 -4.45
CA GLU A 123 -14.02 16.51 -4.51
C GLU A 123 -13.29 16.41 -3.18
N ARG A 124 -12.01 16.04 -3.26
CA ARG A 124 -11.25 15.51 -2.13
C ARG A 124 -11.10 16.60 -1.07
N PRO A 125 -11.65 16.41 0.14
CA PRO A 125 -11.53 17.41 1.20
C PRO A 125 -10.07 17.60 1.61
N ALA A 126 -9.77 18.79 2.14
CA ALA A 126 -8.45 19.10 2.72
C ALA A 126 -8.09 18.21 3.94
N ASP A 127 -9.04 17.43 4.45
CA ASP A 127 -8.90 16.55 5.61
C ASP A 127 -9.44 15.14 5.31
N ASP A 128 -8.88 14.50 4.27
CA ASP A 128 -9.21 13.12 3.87
C ASP A 128 -9.05 12.13 5.05
N LYS A 129 -8.01 12.32 5.87
CA LYS A 129 -7.68 11.43 7.00
C LYS A 129 -8.76 11.46 8.08
N ALA A 130 -9.18 12.65 8.54
CA ALA A 130 -10.23 12.72 9.55
C ALA A 130 -11.56 12.17 9.03
N ARG A 131 -11.89 12.43 7.76
CA ARG A 131 -13.12 11.91 7.15
C ARG A 131 -13.12 10.39 7.06
N LEU A 132 -12.01 9.76 6.65
CA LEU A 132 -11.88 8.30 6.66
C LEU A 132 -11.92 7.72 8.07
N ALA A 133 -11.37 8.42 9.07
CA ALA A 133 -11.48 8.02 10.46
C ALA A 133 -12.95 8.04 10.94
N GLU A 134 -13.70 9.07 10.59
CA GLU A 134 -15.14 9.18 10.90
C GLU A 134 -15.96 8.08 10.21
N ILE A 135 -15.70 7.82 8.92
CA ILE A 135 -16.38 6.76 8.17
C ILE A 135 -16.12 5.40 8.84
N ALA A 136 -14.86 5.10 9.14
CA ALA A 136 -14.48 3.84 9.79
C ALA A 136 -15.16 3.67 11.15
N ALA A 137 -15.07 4.65 12.04
CA ALA A 137 -15.69 4.60 13.37
C ALA A 137 -17.22 4.48 13.28
N GLY A 138 -17.82 5.10 12.26
CA GLY A 138 -19.24 4.99 12.01
C GLY A 138 -19.67 3.63 11.45
N LEU A 139 -18.82 2.96 10.68
CA LEU A 139 -19.08 1.62 10.15
C LEU A 139 -18.83 0.55 11.21
N GLU A 140 -17.81 0.70 12.03
CA GLU A 140 -17.52 -0.19 13.16
C GLU A 140 -18.64 -0.17 14.20
N ARG A 141 -19.24 1.00 14.48
CA ARG A 141 -20.45 1.07 15.33
C ARG A 141 -21.65 0.37 14.73
N LEU A 142 -21.74 0.34 13.40
CA LEU A 142 -22.86 -0.28 12.68
C LEU A 142 -22.71 -1.80 12.61
N ASP A 143 -21.48 -2.27 12.39
CA ASP A 143 -21.14 -3.68 12.24
C ASP A 143 -19.77 -3.97 12.88
N PRO A 144 -19.72 -4.21 14.21
CA PRO A 144 -18.46 -4.47 14.91
C PRO A 144 -17.75 -5.73 14.43
N GLU A 145 -18.51 -6.73 13.95
CA GLU A 145 -17.96 -8.01 13.48
C GLU A 145 -17.13 -7.83 12.21
N ALA A 146 -17.56 -6.93 11.30
CA ALA A 146 -16.82 -6.58 10.09
C ALA A 146 -15.47 -5.87 10.36
N PHE A 147 -15.22 -5.46 11.61
CA PHE A 147 -13.96 -4.87 12.08
C PHE A 147 -13.30 -5.67 13.20
N ARG A 148 -13.82 -6.86 13.54
CA ARG A 148 -13.31 -7.66 14.66
C ARG A 148 -11.83 -8.04 14.46
N HIS A 149 -11.41 -8.24 13.21
CA HIS A 149 -10.03 -8.50 12.85
C HIS A 149 -9.53 -7.47 11.82
N PRO A 150 -8.26 -7.02 11.86
CA PRO A 150 -7.66 -6.20 10.81
C PRO A 150 -7.68 -6.81 9.40
N HIS A 151 -7.94 -8.12 9.29
CA HIS A 151 -8.03 -8.86 8.02
C HIS A 151 -9.46 -9.06 7.53
N CYS A 152 -10.47 -8.61 8.29
CA CYS A 152 -11.82 -8.57 7.76
C CYS A 152 -11.88 -7.63 6.56
N TRP A 153 -12.60 -8.02 5.53
CA TRP A 153 -12.70 -7.27 4.28
C TRP A 153 -12.92 -5.75 4.45
N TRP A 154 -13.84 -5.32 5.32
CA TRP A 154 -14.12 -3.89 5.53
C TRP A 154 -12.93 -3.14 6.16
N ALA A 155 -12.24 -3.77 7.11
CA ALA A 155 -11.04 -3.21 7.73
C ALA A 155 -9.92 -3.02 6.68
N LEU A 156 -9.74 -4.01 5.79
CA LEU A 156 -8.78 -3.94 4.70
C LEU A 156 -9.09 -2.82 3.70
N VAL A 157 -10.36 -2.68 3.29
CA VAL A 157 -10.79 -1.62 2.37
C VAL A 157 -10.57 -0.23 2.98
N VAL A 158 -10.93 -0.04 4.25
CA VAL A 158 -10.72 1.24 4.96
C VAL A 158 -9.22 1.53 5.09
N ALA A 159 -8.41 0.53 5.44
CA ALA A 159 -6.95 0.66 5.53
C ALA A 159 -6.35 1.06 4.17
N HIS A 160 -6.79 0.44 3.08
CA HIS A 160 -6.37 0.80 1.72
C HIS A 160 -6.65 2.28 1.41
N HIS A 161 -7.88 2.76 1.67
CA HIS A 161 -8.20 4.17 1.43
C HIS A 161 -7.42 5.15 2.32
N ARG A 162 -7.10 4.75 3.56
CA ARG A 162 -6.25 5.54 4.46
C ARG A 162 -4.82 5.65 3.95
N ARG A 163 -4.24 4.54 3.45
CA ARG A 163 -2.92 4.54 2.81
C ARG A 163 -2.92 5.44 1.58
N GLU A 164 -3.91 5.33 0.70
CA GLU A 164 -4.04 6.20 -0.47
C GLU A 164 -4.23 7.69 -0.10
N ALA A 165 -4.91 8.00 0.99
CA ALA A 165 -4.99 9.36 1.52
C ALA A 165 -3.63 9.86 2.04
N ALA A 166 -2.93 9.06 2.84
CA ALA A 166 -1.60 9.39 3.36
C ALA A 166 -0.58 9.59 2.24
N ARG A 167 -0.56 8.70 1.24
CA ARG A 167 0.30 8.80 0.05
C ARG A 167 0.10 10.12 -0.69
N ARG A 168 -1.15 10.52 -0.89
CA ARG A 168 -1.49 11.80 -1.54
C ARG A 168 -1.09 13.00 -0.70
N GLU A 169 -1.34 12.97 0.61
CA GLU A 169 -0.94 14.05 1.52
C GLU A 169 0.59 14.24 1.50
N ARG A 170 1.35 13.13 1.53
CA ARG A 170 2.81 13.16 1.42
C ARG A 170 3.28 13.76 0.10
N ALA A 171 2.64 13.41 -1.02
CA ALA A 171 2.97 13.97 -2.33
C ALA A 171 2.70 15.48 -2.44
N LEU A 172 1.83 16.04 -1.60
CA LEU A 172 1.44 17.46 -1.65
C LEU A 172 2.20 18.33 -0.65
N ALA A 173 2.67 17.78 0.47
CA ALA A 173 3.32 18.56 1.51
C ALA A 173 4.40 17.77 2.26
N PRO A 174 5.58 18.39 2.50
CA PRO A 174 6.59 17.80 3.38
C PRO A 174 6.06 17.67 4.81
N ALA A 175 6.65 16.75 5.57
CA ALA A 175 6.35 16.59 6.99
C ALA A 175 6.61 17.89 7.77
N ARG A 176 5.72 18.24 8.71
CA ARG A 176 5.81 19.49 9.49
C ARG A 176 6.71 19.36 10.71
N SER A 177 7.04 18.13 11.12
CA SER A 177 7.89 17.81 12.26
C SER A 177 8.64 16.50 12.02
N ARG A 178 9.73 16.25 12.78
CA ARG A 178 10.46 14.97 12.74
C ARG A 178 9.58 13.80 13.19
N ARG A 179 8.70 14.00 14.17
CA ARG A 179 7.69 13.03 14.59
C ARG A 179 6.76 12.65 13.45
N GLU A 180 6.25 13.64 12.71
CA GLU A 180 5.38 13.39 11.56
C GLU A 180 6.14 12.64 10.46
N ALA A 181 7.37 13.04 10.14
CA ALA A 181 8.24 12.33 9.20
C ALA A 181 8.48 10.88 9.62
N PHE A 182 8.70 10.62 10.91
CA PHE A 182 8.95 9.26 11.43
C PHE A 182 7.74 8.35 11.18
N TYR A 183 6.54 8.79 11.55
CA TYR A 183 5.33 8.00 11.30
C TYR A 183 4.99 7.89 9.81
N ARG A 184 5.25 8.91 9.00
CA ARG A 184 5.12 8.83 7.55
C ARG A 184 6.05 7.79 6.93
N ALA A 185 7.27 7.63 7.46
CA ALA A 185 8.20 6.60 7.03
C ALA A 185 7.68 5.19 7.35
N LEU A 186 7.10 5.01 8.55
CA LEU A 186 6.44 3.75 8.93
C LEU A 186 5.22 3.45 8.04
N ASP A 187 4.40 4.46 7.73
CA ASP A 187 3.26 4.30 6.80
C ASP A 187 3.73 3.87 5.40
N ARG A 188 4.89 4.37 4.93
CA ARG A 188 5.50 3.92 3.66
C ARG A 188 5.96 2.46 3.71
N LEU A 189 6.43 1.99 4.87
CA LEU A 189 6.80 0.60 5.06
C LEU A 189 5.56 -0.30 5.11
N ASP A 190 4.47 0.13 5.76
CA ASP A 190 3.17 -0.58 5.74
C ASP A 190 2.62 -0.71 4.33
N GLU A 191 2.75 0.32 3.50
CA GLU A 191 2.39 0.28 2.07
C GLU A 191 3.20 -0.75 1.27
N LYS A 192 4.43 -1.04 1.71
CA LYS A 192 5.27 -2.11 1.16
C LYS A 192 5.03 -3.47 1.83
N GLY A 193 3.96 -3.60 2.62
CA GLY A 193 3.60 -4.83 3.31
C GLY A 193 4.29 -5.04 4.66
N ARG A 194 4.95 -4.01 5.22
CA ARG A 194 5.58 -4.13 6.55
C ARG A 194 4.65 -3.67 7.67
N ARG A 195 4.16 -4.62 8.45
CA ARG A 195 3.23 -4.41 9.55
C ARG A 195 3.96 -3.98 10.82
N LEU A 196 3.53 -2.86 11.39
CA LEU A 196 3.89 -2.48 12.76
C LEU A 196 3.10 -3.36 13.75
N VAL A 197 3.81 -4.11 14.58
CA VAL A 197 3.25 -5.04 15.58
C VAL A 197 3.74 -4.69 16.99
N THR A 198 3.11 -5.29 18.00
CA THR A 198 3.58 -5.19 19.39
C THR A 198 4.82 -6.06 19.61
N ASP A 199 5.61 -5.76 20.64
CA ASP A 199 6.76 -6.58 21.04
C ASP A 199 6.37 -8.04 21.32
N LYS A 200 5.16 -8.27 21.84
CA LYS A 200 4.66 -9.62 22.10
C LYS A 200 4.40 -10.39 20.80
N GLU A 201 3.74 -9.76 19.83
CA GLU A 201 3.49 -10.36 18.51
C GLU A 201 4.80 -10.60 17.77
N PHE A 202 5.71 -9.63 17.78
CA PHE A 202 7.05 -9.76 17.23
C PHE A 202 7.79 -10.95 17.88
N ALA A 203 7.66 -11.19 19.18
CA ALA A 203 8.29 -12.35 19.81
C ALA A 203 7.64 -13.70 19.43
N SER A 204 6.33 -13.73 19.12
CA SER A 204 5.61 -14.97 18.84
C SER A 204 5.57 -15.39 17.36
N GLU A 205 5.65 -14.44 16.44
CA GLU A 205 5.44 -14.65 14.99
C GLU A 205 6.78 -14.86 14.25
N THR A 206 7.59 -15.82 14.71
CA THR A 206 8.99 -16.00 14.23
C THR A 206 9.12 -16.39 12.76
N GLY A 207 8.07 -16.91 12.14
CA GLY A 207 8.05 -17.27 10.71
C GLY A 207 7.42 -16.22 9.79
N GLU A 208 6.93 -15.10 10.35
CA GLU A 208 6.28 -14.06 9.56
C GLU A 208 7.29 -13.03 9.03
N TYR A 209 6.98 -12.50 7.85
CA TYR A 209 7.79 -11.51 7.15
C TYR A 209 7.21 -10.11 7.29
N GLY A 210 8.06 -9.10 7.17
CA GLY A 210 7.63 -7.72 7.13
C GLY A 210 7.10 -7.24 8.48
N LEU A 211 7.63 -7.72 9.60
CA LEU A 211 7.24 -7.21 10.91
C LEU A 211 8.17 -6.06 11.32
N LEU A 212 7.60 -5.03 11.93
CA LEU A 212 8.30 -3.93 12.58
C LEU A 212 7.80 -3.83 14.03
N THR A 213 8.69 -3.57 14.98
CA THR A 213 8.29 -3.16 16.33
C THR A 213 9.13 -1.98 16.81
N LEU A 214 8.52 -1.16 17.68
CA LEU A 214 9.11 0.03 18.27
C LEU A 214 9.22 -0.15 19.79
N PRO A 215 10.21 0.47 20.44
CA PRO A 215 10.25 0.59 21.88
C PRO A 215 8.97 1.21 22.45
N ASP A 216 8.46 0.69 23.57
CA ASP A 216 7.27 1.24 24.26
C ASP A 216 7.40 2.73 24.60
N ASP A 217 8.63 3.21 24.77
CA ASP A 217 8.96 4.59 25.13
C ASP A 217 9.19 5.52 23.91
N VAL A 218 8.86 5.07 22.69
CA VAL A 218 8.94 5.90 21.47
C VAL A 218 8.28 7.27 21.60
N PRO A 219 7.12 7.44 22.27
CA PRO A 219 6.51 8.76 22.42
C PRO A 219 7.41 9.75 23.17
N ASP A 220 8.23 9.25 24.10
CA ASP A 220 9.17 10.05 24.90
C ASP A 220 10.44 10.43 24.11
N ALA A 221 10.64 9.83 22.92
CA ALA A 221 11.72 10.21 22.02
C ALA A 221 11.44 11.54 21.30
N PHE A 222 10.22 12.08 21.37
CA PHE A 222 9.84 13.32 20.69
C PHE A 222 9.47 14.43 21.68
N SER A 223 9.88 15.65 21.35
CA SER A 223 9.40 16.85 22.06
C SER A 223 7.95 17.18 21.70
N ALA A 224 7.36 18.13 22.42
CA ALA A 224 5.98 18.58 22.19
C ALA A 224 5.75 19.16 20.79
N ASP A 225 6.75 19.84 20.22
CA ASP A 225 6.77 20.35 18.84
C ASP A 225 7.17 19.28 17.80
N GLY A 226 7.48 18.06 18.24
CA GLY A 226 7.77 16.91 17.39
C GLY A 226 9.20 16.85 16.87
N ALA A 227 10.16 17.51 17.51
CA ALA A 227 11.58 17.27 17.28
C ALA A 227 12.00 15.93 17.89
N LEU A 228 12.92 15.21 17.24
CA LEU A 228 13.46 13.95 17.73
C LEU A 228 14.57 14.25 18.75
N LEU A 229 14.37 13.86 20.01
CA LEU A 229 15.22 14.18 21.16
C LEU A 229 16.35 13.17 21.38
N ARG A 230 16.14 11.92 20.94
CA ARG A 230 17.08 10.81 21.05
C ARG A 230 16.86 9.85 19.90
N ASP A 231 17.85 9.01 19.66
CA ASP A 231 17.76 7.96 18.66
C ASP A 231 16.64 6.97 18.98
N VAL A 232 16.02 6.42 17.95
CA VAL A 232 14.91 5.46 18.06
C VAL A 232 15.27 4.19 17.29
N ASP A 233 15.37 3.10 18.03
CA ASP A 233 15.56 1.78 17.45
C ASP A 233 14.24 1.28 16.84
N VAL A 234 14.34 0.68 15.66
CA VAL A 234 13.25 0.01 14.97
C VAL A 234 13.71 -1.41 14.72
N ARG A 235 13.07 -2.36 15.41
CA ARG A 235 13.34 -3.78 15.20
C ARG A 235 12.54 -4.24 13.99
N TRP A 236 13.14 -5.10 13.18
CA TRP A 236 12.52 -5.61 11.97
C TRP A 236 12.72 -7.11 11.82
N ARG A 237 11.77 -7.76 11.14
CA ARG A 237 11.84 -9.17 10.71
C ARG A 237 11.43 -9.29 9.25
N GLY A 238 12.28 -9.88 8.44
CA GLY A 238 12.09 -10.09 7.00
C GLY A 238 12.27 -8.82 6.16
N GLY A 239 12.44 -8.99 4.85
CA GLY A 239 12.71 -7.92 3.89
C GLY A 239 14.14 -7.39 3.96
N LEU A 240 14.43 -6.32 3.21
CA LEU A 240 15.77 -5.74 3.03
C LEU A 240 15.96 -4.49 3.90
N GLU A 241 17.13 -4.23 4.49
CA GLU A 241 17.34 -2.99 5.26
C GLU A 241 17.33 -1.75 4.37
N SER A 242 17.77 -1.87 3.12
CA SER A 242 17.73 -0.82 2.11
C SER A 242 16.34 -0.23 1.92
N GLU A 243 15.28 -1.03 2.06
CA GLU A 243 13.90 -0.55 2.02
C GLU A 243 13.56 0.31 3.23
N ILE A 244 14.01 -0.09 4.43
CA ILE A 244 13.80 0.66 5.68
C ILE A 244 14.58 1.97 5.60
N GLN A 245 15.87 1.92 5.26
CA GLN A 245 16.72 3.11 5.13
C GLN A 245 16.13 4.09 4.11
N SER A 246 15.68 3.60 2.96
CA SER A 246 15.05 4.41 1.91
C SER A 246 13.71 5.03 2.36
N ALA A 247 12.85 4.28 3.07
CA ALA A 247 11.56 4.79 3.54
C ALA A 247 11.72 5.96 4.52
N PHE A 248 12.73 5.90 5.39
CA PHE A 248 13.06 7.00 6.30
C PHE A 248 13.72 8.17 5.57
N ALA A 249 14.62 7.90 4.64
CA ALA A 249 15.29 8.95 3.86
C ALA A 249 14.31 9.74 2.96
N TRP A 250 13.23 9.10 2.48
CA TRP A 250 12.11 9.79 1.81
C TRP A 250 11.48 10.90 2.66
N GLU A 251 11.49 10.73 3.98
CA GLU A 251 10.95 11.72 4.94
C GLU A 251 12.07 12.62 5.52
N GLY A 252 13.27 12.55 4.96
CA GLY A 252 14.43 13.32 5.39
C GLY A 252 15.02 12.89 6.73
N LEU A 253 14.80 11.62 7.11
CA LEU A 253 15.36 11.00 8.31
C LEU A 253 16.56 10.13 7.93
N VAL A 254 17.58 10.13 8.78
CA VAL A 254 18.75 9.26 8.64
C VAL A 254 18.56 8.06 9.55
N VAL A 255 18.72 6.87 8.98
CA VAL A 255 18.70 5.61 9.72
C VAL A 255 20.08 4.97 9.63
N HIS A 256 20.62 4.59 10.77
CA HIS A 256 21.81 3.77 10.88
C HIS A 256 21.43 2.29 10.78
N VAL A 257 21.96 1.63 9.77
CA VAL A 257 21.89 0.17 9.60
C VAL A 257 23.19 -0.42 10.17
N PRO A 258 23.14 -1.33 11.15
CA PRO A 258 24.36 -1.97 11.67
C PRO A 258 25.20 -2.59 10.54
N GLU A 259 26.52 -2.52 10.66
CA GLU A 259 27.39 -3.30 9.78
C GLU A 259 27.17 -4.78 10.11
N ASP A 260 26.86 -5.59 9.11
CA ASP A 260 26.97 -7.03 9.25
C ASP A 260 28.44 -7.34 9.60
N GLU A 261 28.66 -8.12 10.66
CA GLU A 261 29.99 -8.66 10.91
C GLU A 261 30.39 -9.41 9.63
N PRO A 262 31.53 -9.10 9.01
CA PRO A 262 31.93 -9.77 7.78
C PRO A 262 31.95 -11.26 8.09
N GLU A 263 31.04 -12.01 7.48
CA GLU A 263 31.06 -13.46 7.58
C GLU A 263 32.43 -13.88 7.05
N ASP A 264 33.25 -14.49 7.91
CA ASP A 264 34.66 -14.85 7.65
C ASP A 264 34.83 -15.88 6.51
N ASP A 265 33.78 -16.17 5.75
CA ASP A 265 33.74 -17.15 4.68
C ASP A 265 33.65 -16.47 3.32
N ASP A 266 34.38 -17.02 2.34
CA ASP A 266 34.26 -16.73 0.91
C ASP A 266 32.83 -17.05 0.46
N GLU A 267 31.88 -16.18 0.80
CA GLU A 267 30.49 -16.41 0.45
C GLU A 267 30.38 -16.33 -1.08
N SER A 268 30.10 -17.49 -1.66
CA SER A 268 29.97 -17.59 -3.10
C SER A 268 28.86 -16.66 -3.57
N PHE A 269 29.06 -16.02 -4.73
CA PHE A 269 28.04 -15.20 -5.40
C PHE A 269 26.66 -15.87 -5.45
N ASP A 270 26.62 -17.20 -5.54
CA ASP A 270 25.39 -17.99 -5.55
C ASP A 270 24.62 -17.90 -4.22
N ALA A 271 25.31 -17.90 -3.07
CA ALA A 271 24.67 -17.77 -1.76
C ALA A 271 24.12 -16.35 -1.51
N ALA A 272 24.86 -15.32 -1.94
CA ALA A 272 24.38 -13.94 -1.90
C ALA A 272 23.15 -13.74 -2.81
N MET A 273 23.18 -14.32 -4.02
CA MET A 273 22.03 -14.29 -4.94
C MET A 273 20.84 -15.08 -4.39
N GLU A 274 21.08 -16.24 -3.77
CA GLU A 274 20.04 -17.04 -3.12
C GLU A 274 19.39 -16.27 -1.97
N ARG A 275 20.15 -15.59 -1.11
CA ARG A 275 19.60 -14.73 -0.04
C ARG A 275 18.77 -13.57 -0.60
N LEU A 276 19.24 -12.93 -1.67
CA LEU A 276 18.56 -11.80 -2.31
C LEU A 276 17.26 -12.24 -3.03
N MET A 277 17.29 -13.39 -3.71
CA MET A 277 16.10 -13.98 -4.33
C MET A 277 15.15 -14.56 -3.29
N ALA A 278 15.67 -15.08 -2.19
CA ALA A 278 14.86 -15.48 -1.04
C ALA A 278 14.15 -14.27 -0.46
N ALA A 279 14.83 -13.15 -0.19
CA ALA A 279 14.18 -11.92 0.28
C ALA A 279 13.05 -11.43 -0.66
N ALA A 280 13.21 -11.62 -1.97
CA ALA A 280 12.19 -11.27 -2.97
C ALA A 280 11.00 -12.24 -3.00
N ASN A 281 11.22 -13.53 -2.70
CA ASN A 281 10.23 -14.60 -2.82
C ASN A 281 9.79 -15.19 -1.46
N GLY A 282 10.28 -14.62 -0.34
CA GLY A 282 10.22 -15.16 1.02
C GLY A 282 11.27 -16.25 1.30
N PRO A 283 12.29 -16.04 2.18
CA PRO A 283 13.18 -17.12 2.63
C PRO A 283 12.47 -18.23 3.41
N GLN A 284 13.23 -19.29 3.76
CA GLN A 284 12.77 -20.29 4.73
C GLN A 284 12.71 -19.75 6.17
N GLU A 285 13.58 -18.80 6.55
CA GLU A 285 13.52 -18.07 7.82
C GLU A 285 13.82 -16.58 7.60
N PRO A 286 12.98 -15.66 8.13
CA PRO A 286 13.18 -14.23 7.97
C PRO A 286 14.41 -13.76 8.74
N GLY A 287 15.29 -12.98 8.10
CA GLY A 287 16.31 -12.21 8.81
C GLY A 287 15.68 -11.27 9.83
N GLU A 288 16.37 -11.02 10.95
CA GLU A 288 15.93 -10.09 11.98
C GLU A 288 17.06 -9.13 12.31
N GLY A 289 16.72 -7.87 12.59
CA GLY A 289 17.71 -6.88 12.93
C GLY A 289 17.13 -5.67 13.65
N ILE A 290 18.01 -4.71 13.92
CA ILE A 290 17.66 -3.43 14.50
C ILE A 290 18.28 -2.35 13.63
N VAL A 291 17.49 -1.37 13.23
CA VAL A 291 18.01 -0.14 12.64
C VAL A 291 17.70 1.03 13.57
N THR A 292 18.52 2.07 13.54
CA THR A 292 18.39 3.19 14.47
C THR A 292 18.12 4.49 13.72
N CYS A 293 16.93 5.06 13.89
CA CYS A 293 16.60 6.39 13.40
C CYS A 293 17.33 7.46 14.24
N LEU A 294 18.24 8.19 13.62
CA LEU A 294 19.12 9.13 14.31
C LEU A 294 18.40 10.47 14.60
N ALA A 295 18.59 10.99 15.82
CA ALA A 295 18.15 12.32 16.23
C ALA A 295 18.95 13.44 15.54
N ALA A 296 20.08 13.12 14.94
CA ALA A 296 20.94 14.07 14.26
C ALA A 296 20.19 14.86 13.17
N ALA A 297 20.53 16.14 13.07
CA ALA A 297 19.99 17.04 12.05
C ALA A 297 20.66 16.86 10.68
N GLU A 298 21.74 16.07 10.61
CA GLU A 298 22.51 15.83 9.39
C GLU A 298 21.65 15.13 8.34
N THR A 299 21.80 15.55 7.08
CA THR A 299 21.13 14.95 5.94
C THR A 299 22.12 14.08 5.18
N SER A 300 21.78 12.81 4.97
CA SER A 300 22.61 11.90 4.19
C SER A 300 22.53 12.15 2.68
N ASP A 301 23.47 11.61 1.90
CA ASP A 301 23.38 11.59 0.43
C ASP A 301 22.07 10.93 -0.05
N LEU A 302 21.66 9.82 0.58
CA LEU A 302 20.39 9.15 0.27
C LEU A 302 19.18 10.07 0.44
N CYS A 303 19.12 10.86 1.53
CA CYS A 303 18.06 11.86 1.72
C CYS A 303 18.03 12.89 0.57
N ARG A 304 19.20 13.35 0.10
CA ARG A 304 19.31 14.32 -0.99
C ARG A 304 18.86 13.73 -2.32
N ILE A 305 19.26 12.49 -2.61
CA ILE A 305 18.84 11.74 -3.81
C ILE A 305 17.32 11.54 -3.82
N LEU A 306 16.73 11.14 -2.70
CA LEU A 306 15.29 10.89 -2.63
C LEU A 306 14.43 12.15 -2.76
N ARG A 307 14.93 13.31 -2.30
CA ARG A 307 14.30 14.60 -2.62
C ARG A 307 14.37 14.94 -4.12
N ALA A 308 15.39 14.48 -4.83
CA ALA A 308 15.42 14.59 -6.29
C ALA A 308 14.41 13.63 -6.94
N PHE A 309 14.29 12.40 -6.41
CA PHE A 309 13.29 11.43 -6.88
C PHE A 309 11.86 11.91 -6.64
N GLU A 310 11.58 12.58 -5.51
CA GLU A 310 10.29 13.22 -5.25
C GLU A 310 9.90 14.21 -6.35
N ARG A 311 10.87 15.04 -6.75
CA ARG A 311 10.69 16.04 -7.81
C ARG A 311 10.50 15.39 -9.18
N LEU A 312 11.10 14.22 -9.43
CA LEU A 312 10.86 13.44 -10.65
C LEU A 312 9.49 12.76 -10.63
N ALA A 313 9.09 12.18 -9.50
CA ALA A 313 7.78 11.57 -9.32
C ALA A 313 6.65 12.60 -9.52
N ALA A 314 6.82 13.83 -9.02
CA ALA A 314 5.89 14.93 -9.26
C ALA A 314 5.74 15.31 -10.74
N LYS A 315 6.70 14.93 -11.59
CA LYS A 315 6.66 15.11 -13.06
C LYS A 315 6.17 13.86 -13.80
N GLY A 316 5.76 12.82 -13.09
CA GLY A 316 5.22 11.58 -13.65
C GLY A 316 6.26 10.49 -13.92
N TYR A 317 7.45 10.57 -13.34
CA TYR A 317 8.41 9.45 -13.40
C TYR A 317 8.11 8.40 -12.33
N VAL A 318 8.34 7.13 -12.65
CA VAL A 318 8.56 6.07 -11.67
C VAL A 318 9.98 6.27 -11.08
N ALA A 319 10.08 7.02 -9.99
CA ALA A 319 11.34 7.37 -9.35
C ALA A 319 11.50 6.65 -8.00
N GLU A 320 12.18 5.50 -7.97
CA GLU A 320 12.14 4.58 -6.81
C GLU A 320 13.53 4.08 -6.40
N PRO A 321 13.89 4.15 -5.11
CA PRO A 321 15.10 3.54 -4.57
C PRO A 321 14.97 2.03 -4.43
N ALA A 322 16.08 1.31 -4.61
CA ALA A 322 16.19 -0.13 -4.35
C ALA A 322 14.94 -0.90 -4.83
N LEU A 323 14.49 -0.59 -6.06
CA LEU A 323 13.15 -0.94 -6.54
C LEU A 323 12.93 -2.45 -6.59
N TRP A 324 13.98 -3.17 -6.97
CA TRP A 324 14.01 -4.62 -6.99
C TRP A 324 15.44 -5.11 -6.81
N PRO A 325 15.63 -6.34 -6.30
CA PRO A 325 16.88 -7.10 -6.31
C PRO A 325 17.73 -6.98 -7.59
N THR A 326 17.11 -7.10 -8.76
CA THR A 326 17.77 -7.16 -10.07
C THR A 326 17.28 -6.06 -10.99
N THR A 327 18.12 -5.64 -11.94
CA THR A 327 17.77 -4.61 -12.93
C THR A 327 16.60 -5.05 -13.83
N SER A 328 16.54 -6.32 -14.23
CA SER A 328 15.43 -6.85 -15.04
C SER A 328 14.11 -6.80 -14.29
N GLY A 329 14.09 -7.17 -13.01
CA GLY A 329 12.87 -7.06 -12.20
C GLY A 329 12.48 -5.62 -11.90
N CYS A 330 13.45 -4.68 -11.79
CA CYS A 330 13.12 -3.26 -11.74
C CYS A 330 12.36 -2.81 -12.99
N TRP A 331 12.79 -3.23 -14.18
CA TRP A 331 12.10 -2.89 -15.43
C TRP A 331 10.72 -3.53 -15.56
N GLU A 332 10.52 -4.74 -15.06
CA GLU A 332 9.20 -5.37 -14.95
C GLU A 332 8.26 -4.52 -14.09
N ARG A 333 8.72 -4.07 -12.91
CA ARG A 333 7.96 -3.17 -12.04
C ARG A 333 7.66 -1.81 -12.68
N VAL A 334 8.58 -1.28 -13.49
CA VAL A 334 8.33 -0.05 -14.25
C VAL A 334 7.26 -0.28 -15.31
N ALA A 335 7.30 -1.40 -16.02
CA ALA A 335 6.30 -1.76 -17.02
C ALA A 335 4.90 -1.91 -16.39
N GLU A 336 4.78 -2.60 -15.25
CA GLU A 336 3.52 -2.73 -14.49
C GLU A 336 2.89 -1.38 -14.10
N ARG A 337 3.72 -0.34 -13.92
CA ARG A 337 3.29 1.00 -13.49
C ARG A 337 3.14 1.99 -14.64
N THR A 338 3.59 1.63 -15.84
CA THR A 338 3.49 2.47 -17.03
C THR A 338 2.13 2.22 -17.68
N ALA A 339 1.39 3.28 -17.99
CA ALA A 339 0.08 3.13 -18.63
C ALA A 339 0.23 2.47 -20.01
N ASP A 340 -0.76 1.65 -20.39
CA ASP A 340 -0.74 0.94 -21.67
C ASP A 340 -0.54 1.89 -22.86
N GLY A 341 0.52 1.65 -23.63
CA GLY A 341 0.87 2.43 -24.81
C GLY A 341 1.65 3.71 -24.54
N GLU A 342 1.94 4.05 -23.28
CA GLU A 342 2.85 5.15 -22.94
C GLU A 342 4.31 4.67 -22.87
N PRO A 343 5.28 5.49 -23.32
CA PRO A 343 6.69 5.16 -23.10
C PRO A 343 7.02 5.25 -21.60
N PRO A 344 7.87 4.35 -21.07
CA PRO A 344 8.24 4.38 -19.66
C PRO A 344 9.00 5.67 -19.34
N ARG A 345 8.67 6.28 -18.21
CA ARG A 345 9.42 7.38 -17.60
C ARG A 345 9.86 6.91 -16.23
N ALA A 346 11.13 6.60 -16.05
CA ALA A 346 11.62 5.98 -14.83
C ALA A 346 13.03 6.44 -14.48
N VAL A 347 13.34 6.47 -13.19
CA VAL A 347 14.70 6.60 -12.64
C VAL A 347 14.77 5.74 -11.37
N PHE A 348 15.63 4.74 -11.33
CA PHE A 348 15.70 3.83 -10.18
C PHE A 348 17.10 3.26 -10.02
N TRP A 349 17.35 2.59 -8.90
CA TRP A 349 18.47 1.65 -8.75
C TRP A 349 17.97 0.34 -8.13
N ASN A 350 18.73 -0.74 -8.31
CA ASN A 350 18.41 -2.06 -7.74
C ASN A 350 18.99 -2.20 -6.33
N THR A 351 18.55 -3.20 -5.55
CA THR A 351 19.02 -3.43 -4.18
C THR A 351 20.54 -3.60 -4.10
N GLN A 352 21.14 -4.38 -5.01
CA GLN A 352 22.59 -4.62 -5.02
C GLN A 352 23.41 -3.32 -5.16
N SER A 353 22.92 -2.39 -5.97
CA SER A 353 23.56 -1.08 -6.14
C SER A 353 23.40 -0.21 -4.89
N HIS A 354 22.34 -0.42 -4.11
CA HIS A 354 22.16 0.28 -2.84
C HIS A 354 23.20 -0.19 -1.82
N ASP A 355 23.27 -1.50 -1.60
CA ASP A 355 24.12 -2.11 -0.57
C ASP A 355 25.61 -1.86 -0.80
N SER A 356 26.01 -1.65 -2.07
CA SER A 356 27.41 -1.36 -2.44
C SER A 356 27.75 0.14 -2.53
N ALA A 357 26.77 1.02 -2.74
CA ALA A 357 27.02 2.44 -2.96
C ALA A 357 26.94 3.29 -1.69
N PHE A 358 26.20 2.83 -0.67
CA PHE A 358 25.92 3.58 0.55
C PHE A 358 26.61 2.97 1.78
N ASP A 359 27.02 3.81 2.73
CA ASP A 359 27.40 3.37 4.06
C ASP A 359 26.17 3.11 4.96
N THR A 360 26.45 2.73 6.21
CA THR A 360 25.45 2.46 7.24
C THR A 360 24.49 3.61 7.52
N LYS A 361 24.83 4.85 7.15
CA LYS A 361 24.01 6.06 7.35
C LYS A 361 23.39 6.58 6.04
N GLY A 362 23.64 5.90 4.92
CA GLY A 362 23.12 6.30 3.62
C GLY A 362 23.93 7.42 2.96
N ASP A 363 25.20 7.61 3.33
CA ASP A 363 26.12 8.46 2.58
C ASP A 363 26.80 7.65 1.46
N LEU A 364 27.02 8.28 0.31
CA LEU A 364 27.67 7.62 -0.82
C LEU A 364 29.15 7.38 -0.51
N VAL A 365 29.54 6.11 -0.53
CA VAL A 365 30.93 5.65 -0.46
C VAL A 365 31.48 5.22 -1.81
N GLY A 366 30.60 5.00 -2.79
CA GLY A 366 30.93 4.59 -4.16
C GLY A 366 30.15 5.34 -5.24
N GLU A 367 30.22 4.81 -6.47
CA GLU A 367 29.38 5.25 -7.58
C GLU A 367 28.02 4.56 -7.51
N LEU A 368 26.94 5.32 -7.59
CA LEU A 368 25.58 4.79 -7.70
C LEU A 368 25.12 4.87 -9.17
N TYR A 369 24.82 3.72 -9.75
CA TYR A 369 24.32 3.58 -11.12
C TYR A 369 22.79 3.56 -11.15
N LEU A 370 22.17 4.39 -11.99
CA LEU A 370 20.72 4.53 -12.07
C LEU A 370 20.17 4.00 -13.40
N GLY A 371 19.25 3.03 -13.34
CA GLY A 371 18.39 2.69 -14.46
C GLY A 371 17.47 3.87 -14.79
N TRP A 372 17.29 4.17 -16.07
CA TRP A 372 16.52 5.35 -16.48
C TRP A 372 15.81 5.16 -17.82
N ALA A 373 14.66 5.82 -17.96
CA ALA A 373 13.92 6.00 -19.21
C ALA A 373 13.21 7.36 -19.19
N GLY A 374 13.08 8.02 -20.34
CA GLY A 374 12.45 9.34 -20.49
C GLY A 374 13.44 10.40 -20.97
N ASP A 375 13.23 11.66 -20.58
CA ASP A 375 14.10 12.78 -20.98
C ASP A 375 15.36 12.85 -20.09
N PRO A 376 16.58 12.63 -20.64
CA PRO A 376 17.81 12.66 -19.86
C PRO A 376 18.21 14.07 -19.39
N GLU A 377 17.87 15.13 -20.14
CA GLU A 377 18.16 16.51 -19.72
C GLU A 377 17.30 16.88 -18.52
N GLU A 378 16.03 16.48 -18.53
CA GLU A 378 15.11 16.69 -17.42
C GLU A 378 15.56 15.94 -16.15
N ILE A 379 15.99 14.69 -16.30
CA ILE A 379 16.53 13.88 -15.19
C ILE A 379 17.80 14.53 -14.64
N ALA A 380 18.76 14.88 -15.51
CA ALA A 380 20.01 15.51 -15.12
C ALA A 380 19.78 16.83 -14.35
N ALA A 381 18.86 17.66 -14.82
CA ALA A 381 18.54 18.94 -14.18
C ALA A 381 17.98 18.75 -12.76
N VAL A 382 17.17 17.72 -12.51
CA VAL A 382 16.66 17.43 -11.17
C VAL A 382 17.76 16.84 -10.27
N LEU A 383 18.56 15.91 -10.79
CA LEU A 383 19.67 15.27 -10.06
C LEU A 383 20.78 16.25 -9.70
N ALA A 384 21.05 17.27 -10.53
CA ALA A 384 22.02 18.32 -10.21
C ALA A 384 21.68 19.07 -8.90
N GLY A 385 20.42 19.05 -8.45
CA GLY A 385 20.01 19.62 -7.15
C GLY A 385 20.38 18.77 -5.93
N THR A 386 21.05 17.63 -6.10
CA THR A 386 21.53 16.77 -4.99
C THR A 386 22.88 17.23 -4.41
N GLU A 387 23.57 18.16 -5.09
CA GLU A 387 24.96 18.56 -4.79
C GLU A 387 25.98 17.43 -4.93
N LEU A 388 25.59 16.32 -5.58
CA LEU A 388 26.46 15.24 -6.00
C LEU A 388 27.01 15.48 -7.42
N VAL A 389 28.10 14.80 -7.74
CA VAL A 389 28.59 14.73 -9.12
C VAL A 389 27.64 13.84 -9.91
N VAL A 390 27.00 14.40 -10.94
CA VAL A 390 26.12 13.68 -11.85
C VAL A 390 26.83 13.49 -13.19
N LYS A 391 27.06 12.23 -13.58
CA LYS A 391 27.46 11.88 -14.95
C LYS A 391 26.21 11.52 -15.74
N THR A 392 25.89 12.35 -16.73
CA THR A 392 24.76 12.11 -17.65
C THR A 392 25.14 11.04 -18.67
N PRO A 393 24.23 10.11 -19.03
CA PRO A 393 24.45 9.13 -20.08
C PRO A 393 24.71 9.80 -21.44
N GLU A 394 25.60 9.21 -22.24
CA GLU A 394 25.88 9.67 -23.61
C GLU A 394 24.82 9.19 -24.61
N ASP A 395 24.22 8.03 -24.33
CA ASP A 395 23.16 7.39 -25.09
C ASP A 395 22.25 6.53 -24.19
N GLU A 396 21.14 6.03 -24.76
CA GLU A 396 20.14 5.18 -24.06
C GLU A 396 20.70 3.86 -23.51
N GLY A 397 21.87 3.41 -23.96
CA GLY A 397 22.55 2.21 -23.49
C GLY A 397 23.48 2.45 -22.28
N THR A 398 23.71 3.72 -21.93
CA THR A 398 24.52 4.12 -20.76
C THR A 398 23.63 4.58 -19.61
N THR A 399 24.15 4.57 -18.38
CA THR A 399 23.40 4.86 -17.15
C THR A 399 23.81 6.21 -16.54
N PHE A 400 22.91 6.84 -15.79
CA PHE A 400 23.29 7.95 -14.92
C PHE A 400 24.17 7.43 -13.77
N ILE A 401 25.21 8.18 -13.43
CA ILE A 401 26.07 7.86 -12.29
C ILE A 401 26.08 9.02 -11.32
N LEU A 402 25.79 8.73 -10.05
CA LEU A 402 25.95 9.66 -8.94
C LEU A 402 27.20 9.30 -8.14
N ALA A 403 28.00 10.30 -7.78
CA ALA A 403 29.18 10.11 -6.96
C ALA A 403 29.41 11.32 -6.03
N ARG A 404 30.12 11.09 -4.93
CA ARG A 404 30.58 12.16 -4.06
C ARG A 404 31.70 12.96 -4.75
N GLY A 405 31.64 14.29 -4.66
CA GLY A 405 32.55 15.22 -5.33
C GLY A 405 33.87 15.48 -4.63
#